data_AF-A0A941FGG8-F1
#
_entry.id   AF-A0A941FGG8-F1
#
_cell.length_a   1.000
_cell.length_b   1.000
_cell.length_c   1.000
_cell.angle_alpha   90.00
_cell.angle_beta   90.00
_cell.angle_gamma   90.00
#
_symmetry.space_group_name_H-M   'P 1'
#
loop_
_entity.id
_entity.type
_entity.pdbx_description
1 polymer ?
#
loop_
_entity_poly.entity_id
_entity_poly.type
_entity_poly.pdbx_seq_one_letter_code
_entity_poly.pdbx_strand_id
1 'polypeptide(L)'
;MYHGRRKVTIDEKYRVSLLTAYADEDIKTDESKGLETVKNFAFIAGLVDLAREKIVSNAGDSTMALSSEPYPLVMDAPFSNADEKHVSNISQVLPEVAEQIIMFVMEKDWRYAENVMGKKLERNIFLISRQKH
;
A
#
# COMPACT_ATOMS: atom_id res chain seq x y z
N MET A 1 -19.47 -13.45 10.37
CA MET A 1 -18.75 -12.63 9.34
C MET A 1 -19.65 -12.48 8.13
N TYR A 2 -20.16 -11.27 7.88
CA TYR A 2 -21.06 -11.01 6.73
C TYR A 2 -20.31 -11.10 5.40
N HIS A 3 -20.77 -11.98 4.51
CA HIS A 3 -20.23 -12.22 3.16
C HIS A 3 -21.11 -11.53 2.10
N GLY A 4 -21.29 -10.22 2.19
CA GLY A 4 -21.95 -9.42 1.16
C GLY A 4 -20.97 -9.02 0.04
N ARG A 5 -21.46 -8.81 -1.19
CA ARG A 5 -20.69 -8.13 -2.25
C ARG A 5 -20.42 -6.70 -1.80
N ARG A 6 -19.16 -6.29 -1.84
CA ARG A 6 -18.72 -4.94 -1.48
C ARG A 6 -18.36 -4.17 -2.74
N LYS A 7 -18.76 -2.92 -2.79
CA LYS A 7 -18.48 -1.98 -3.87
C LYS A 7 -17.65 -0.83 -3.31
N VAL A 8 -16.61 -0.45 -4.04
CA VAL A 8 -15.72 0.65 -3.68
C VAL A 8 -15.98 1.80 -4.65
N THR A 9 -16.24 3.00 -4.12
CA THR A 9 -16.44 4.21 -4.93
C THR A 9 -15.49 5.30 -4.48
N ILE A 10 -14.93 6.06 -5.41
CA ILE A 10 -14.06 7.22 -5.15
C ILE A 10 -14.76 8.45 -5.71
N ASP A 11 -14.90 9.51 -4.91
CA ASP A 11 -15.46 10.77 -5.39
C ASP A 11 -14.40 11.73 -5.95
N GLU A 12 -14.83 12.86 -6.51
CA GLU A 12 -13.95 13.90 -7.09
C GLU A 12 -12.96 14.50 -6.08
N LYS A 13 -13.20 14.34 -4.77
CA LYS A 13 -12.30 14.76 -3.70
C LYS A 13 -11.41 13.61 -3.21
N TYR A 14 -11.31 12.53 -3.98
CA TYR A 14 -10.57 11.31 -3.66
C TYR A 14 -11.03 10.63 -2.36
N ARG A 15 -12.25 10.89 -1.89
CA ARG A 15 -12.81 10.20 -0.73
C ARG A 15 -13.32 8.85 -1.19
N VAL A 16 -12.68 7.80 -0.71
CA VAL A 16 -13.13 6.45 -0.98
C VAL A 16 -14.27 6.08 -0.01
N SER A 17 -15.29 5.35 -0.47
CA SER A 17 -16.40 4.84 0.35
C SER A 17 -16.63 3.36 0.03
N LEU A 18 -16.83 2.56 1.08
CA LEU A 18 -17.26 1.17 0.97
C LEU A 18 -18.79 1.06 1.12
N LEU A 19 -19.41 0.50 0.09
CA LEU A 19 -20.82 0.18 0.03
C LEU A 19 -20.98 -1.34 0.15
N THR A 20 -21.83 -1.80 1.05
CA THR A 20 -22.23 -3.20 1.11
C THR A 20 -23.57 -3.34 0.41
N ALA A 21 -23.60 -4.13 -0.67
CA ALA A 21 -24.83 -4.42 -1.37
C ALA A 21 -25.71 -5.31 -0.48
N TYR A 22 -26.83 -4.77 -0.02
CA TYR A 22 -27.83 -5.51 0.75
C TYR A 22 -29.15 -5.51 -0.02
N ALA A 23 -29.56 -6.70 -0.50
CA ALA A 23 -30.70 -6.86 -1.40
C ALA A 23 -30.56 -5.97 -2.67
N ASP A 24 -31.18 -4.80 -2.70
CA ASP A 24 -31.17 -3.80 -3.79
C ASP A 24 -30.68 -2.40 -3.35
N GLU A 25 -30.23 -2.24 -2.10
CA GLU A 25 -29.74 -0.98 -1.56
C GLU A 25 -28.25 -1.05 -1.19
N ASP A 26 -27.49 -0.03 -1.62
CA ASP A 26 -26.08 0.16 -1.26
C ASP A 26 -26.00 0.83 0.13
N ILE A 27 -25.80 0.05 1.19
CA ILE A 27 -25.67 0.59 2.56
C ILE A 27 -24.21 0.98 2.81
N LYS A 28 -24.01 2.22 3.24
CA LYS A 28 -22.69 2.69 3.70
C LYS A 28 -22.40 2.05 5.05
N THR A 29 -21.51 1.06 5.05
CA THR A 29 -21.08 0.37 6.28
C THR A 29 -19.93 1.14 6.92
N ASP A 30 -19.95 1.23 8.26
CA ASP A 30 -18.81 1.78 9.01
C ASP A 30 -17.54 1.01 8.68
N GLU A 31 -16.50 1.76 8.28
CA GLU A 31 -15.20 1.21 7.94
C GLU A 31 -14.48 0.78 9.22
N SER A 32 -14.04 -0.48 9.30
CA SER A 32 -13.12 -0.88 10.37
C SER A 32 -11.75 -0.24 10.14
N LYS A 33 -10.95 -0.05 11.20
CA LYS A 33 -9.57 0.47 11.08
C LYS A 33 -8.71 -0.31 10.08
N GLY A 34 -8.93 -1.63 9.96
CA GLY A 34 -8.24 -2.46 8.97
C GLY A 34 -8.70 -2.18 7.53
N LEU A 35 -10.00 -1.96 7.33
CA LEU A 35 -10.57 -1.57 6.03
C LEU A 35 -10.08 -0.19 5.59
N GLU A 36 -10.01 0.77 6.52
CA GLU A 36 -9.41 2.08 6.27
C GLU A 36 -7.93 1.96 5.84
N THR A 37 -7.16 1.12 6.54
CA THR A 37 -5.75 0.88 6.20
C THR A 37 -5.61 0.31 4.79
N VAL A 38 -6.33 -0.76 4.45
CA VAL A 38 -6.30 -1.37 3.10
C VAL A 38 -6.70 -0.35 2.03
N LYS A 39 -7.70 0.48 2.31
CA LYS A 39 -8.19 1.52 1.41
C LYS A 39 -7.13 2.58 1.13
N ASN A 40 -6.45 3.05 2.16
CA ASN A 40 -5.35 4.01 2.02
C ASN A 40 -4.19 3.41 1.20
N PHE A 41 -3.86 2.14 1.43
CA PHE A 41 -2.84 1.44 0.62
C PHE A 41 -3.25 1.31 -0.83
N ALA A 42 -4.49 0.88 -1.12
CA ALA A 42 -4.98 0.77 -2.49
C ALA A 42 -4.96 2.13 -3.22
N PHE A 43 -5.27 3.21 -2.51
CA PHE A 43 -5.20 4.56 -3.05
C PHE A 43 -3.78 5.00 -3.38
N ILE A 44 -2.84 4.84 -2.43
CA ILE A 44 -1.42 5.18 -2.64
C ILE A 44 -0.84 4.33 -3.77
N ALA A 45 -1.13 3.03 -3.78
CA ALA A 45 -0.73 2.10 -4.82
C ALA A 45 -1.20 2.56 -6.20
N GLY A 46 -2.49 2.94 -6.34
CA GLY A 46 -3.02 3.46 -7.60
C GLY A 46 -2.41 4.78 -8.04
N LEU A 47 -2.10 5.68 -7.10
CA LEU A 47 -1.40 6.94 -7.41
C LEU A 47 0.02 6.68 -7.92
N VAL A 48 0.76 5.78 -7.26
CA VAL A 48 2.13 5.42 -7.65
C VAL A 48 2.13 4.71 -9.01
N ASP A 49 1.18 3.82 -9.26
CA ASP A 49 1.02 3.13 -10.54
C ASP A 49 0.72 4.12 -11.68
N LEU A 50 -0.21 5.05 -11.47
CA LEU A 50 -0.54 6.12 -12.42
C LEU A 50 0.67 7.05 -12.68
N ALA A 51 1.41 7.39 -11.63
CA ALA A 51 2.62 8.20 -11.76
C ALA A 51 3.67 7.47 -12.60
N ARG A 52 3.89 6.17 -12.33
CA ARG A 52 4.79 5.30 -13.10
C ARG A 52 4.39 5.27 -14.58
N GLU A 53 3.12 5.03 -14.87
CA GLU A 53 2.61 5.01 -16.25
C GLU A 53 2.84 6.33 -16.97
N LYS A 54 2.59 7.47 -16.31
CA LYS A 54 2.76 8.80 -16.92
C LYS A 54 4.21 9.14 -17.23
N ILE A 55 5.15 8.65 -16.41
CA ILE A 55 6.59 8.80 -16.66
C ILE A 55 6.98 7.95 -17.87
N VAL A 56 6.54 6.69 -17.92
CA VAL A 56 6.81 5.79 -19.04
C VAL A 56 6.20 6.31 -20.34
N SER A 57 4.99 6.86 -20.31
CA SER A 57 4.29 7.38 -21.50
C SER A 57 4.87 8.70 -22.02
N ASN A 58 5.38 9.57 -21.13
CA ASN A 58 6.02 10.84 -21.50
C ASN A 58 7.49 10.69 -21.89
N ALA A 59 8.07 9.49 -21.80
CA ALA A 59 9.43 9.20 -22.25
C ALA A 59 9.57 9.14 -23.78
N GLY A 60 8.53 9.53 -24.53
CA GLY A 60 8.60 9.81 -25.95
C GLY A 60 9.28 11.15 -26.23
N ASP A 61 10.49 11.07 -26.80
CA ASP A 61 11.15 12.05 -27.67
C ASP A 61 12.11 13.12 -27.09
N SER A 62 12.44 13.18 -25.80
CA SER A 62 13.46 14.17 -25.36
C SER A 62 14.36 13.86 -24.15
N THR A 63 14.20 12.76 -23.40
CA THR A 63 14.94 12.63 -22.13
C THR A 63 15.29 11.20 -21.76
N MET A 64 16.44 10.70 -22.25
CA MET A 64 17.09 9.49 -21.70
C MET A 64 17.54 9.62 -20.23
N ALA A 65 17.34 10.78 -19.59
CA ALA A 65 17.75 11.06 -18.22
C ALA A 65 16.66 10.80 -17.16
N LEU A 66 15.36 10.92 -17.51
CA LEU A 66 14.25 10.72 -16.57
C LEU A 66 13.77 9.25 -16.49
N SER A 67 14.10 8.43 -17.49
CA SER A 67 13.76 7.00 -17.52
C SER A 67 14.67 6.12 -16.66
N SER A 68 15.65 6.71 -15.95
CA SER A 68 16.69 5.97 -15.21
C SER A 68 16.67 6.20 -13.70
N GLU A 69 15.88 7.14 -13.19
CA GLU A 69 15.84 7.41 -11.75
C GLU A 69 14.63 6.69 -11.13
N PRO A 70 14.85 5.69 -10.26
CA PRO A 70 13.76 5.00 -9.60
C PRO A 70 12.99 5.98 -8.72
N TYR A 71 11.67 5.84 -8.68
CA TYR A 71 10.77 6.62 -7.83
C TYR A 71 10.46 5.82 -6.55
N PRO A 72 11.21 6.02 -5.44
CA PRO A 72 11.02 5.22 -4.25
C PRO A 72 9.75 5.61 -3.49
N LEU A 73 8.99 4.61 -3.06
CA LEU A 73 7.93 4.76 -2.08
C LEU A 73 8.51 4.60 -0.67
N VAL A 74 8.56 5.70 0.10
CA VAL A 74 9.05 5.71 1.49
C VAL A 74 7.88 5.71 2.46
N MET A 75 7.86 4.78 3.41
CA MET A 75 6.76 4.61 4.36
C MET A 75 7.26 4.47 5.80
N ASP A 76 6.64 5.20 6.71
CA ASP A 76 6.85 5.03 8.16
C ASP A 76 5.67 4.27 8.77
N ALA A 77 5.98 3.22 9.53
CA ALA A 77 5.04 2.33 10.20
C ALA A 77 3.82 1.89 9.33
N PRO A 78 4.04 1.35 8.10
CA PRO A 78 2.98 1.00 7.16
C PRO A 78 1.96 0.00 7.74
N PHE A 79 2.33 -0.76 8.77
CA PHE A 79 1.52 -1.83 9.35
C PHE A 79 0.91 -1.50 10.71
N SER A 80 1.11 -0.30 11.25
CA SER A 80 0.79 0.05 12.65
C SER A 80 -0.65 -0.26 13.12
N ASN A 81 -1.62 -0.28 12.20
CA ASN A 81 -3.03 -0.58 12.48
C ASN A 81 -3.59 -1.76 11.68
N ALA A 82 -2.73 -2.54 11.03
CA ALA A 82 -3.11 -3.70 10.23
C ALA A 82 -3.01 -4.98 11.08
N ASP A 83 -4.01 -5.86 10.95
CA ASP A 83 -3.88 -7.23 11.44
C ASP A 83 -3.03 -8.08 10.48
N GLU A 84 -2.66 -9.29 10.91
CA GLU A 84 -1.84 -10.23 10.14
C GLU A 84 -2.32 -10.43 8.69
N LYS A 85 -3.63 -10.56 8.49
CA LYS A 85 -4.21 -10.78 7.16
C LYS A 85 -4.04 -9.55 6.28
N HIS A 86 -4.27 -8.36 6.83
CA HIS A 86 -4.07 -7.11 6.11
C HIS A 86 -2.58 -6.86 5.82
N VAL A 87 -1.68 -7.11 6.78
CA VAL A 87 -0.22 -6.99 6.56
C VAL A 87 0.22 -7.89 5.40
N SER A 88 -0.23 -9.14 5.37
CA SER A 88 0.09 -10.08 4.28
C SER A 88 -0.40 -9.58 2.92
N ASN A 89 -1.66 -9.15 2.83
CA ASN A 89 -2.23 -8.63 1.58
C ASN A 89 -1.50 -7.37 1.08
N ILE A 90 -1.22 -6.42 1.98
CA ILE A 90 -0.50 -5.19 1.64
C ILE A 90 0.92 -5.54 1.14
N SER A 91 1.58 -6.49 1.81
CA SER A 91 2.93 -6.94 1.47
C SER A 91 3.01 -7.64 0.11
N GLN A 92 1.91 -8.20 -0.39
CA GLN A 92 1.82 -8.77 -1.74
C GLN A 92 1.73 -7.69 -2.82
N VAL A 93 0.98 -6.61 -2.55
CA VAL A 93 0.69 -5.57 -3.54
C VAL A 93 1.82 -4.56 -3.64
N LEU A 94 2.38 -4.12 -2.52
CA LEU A 94 3.38 -3.06 -2.47
C LEU A 94 4.54 -3.26 -3.48
N PRO A 95 5.19 -4.43 -3.57
CA PRO A 95 6.31 -4.64 -4.48
C PRO A 95 5.94 -4.71 -5.97
N GLU A 96 4.66 -4.69 -6.31
CA GLU A 96 4.19 -4.64 -7.71
C GLU A 96 3.96 -3.20 -8.18
N VAL A 97 3.74 -2.25 -7.26
CA VAL A 97 3.30 -0.90 -7.62
C VAL A 97 4.43 0.12 -7.68
N ALA A 98 5.52 -0.10 -6.93
CA ALA A 98 6.68 0.78 -6.89
C ALA A 98 7.97 0.02 -7.24
N GLU A 99 8.88 0.68 -7.94
CA GLU A 99 10.19 0.11 -8.32
C GLU A 99 11.11 -0.06 -7.11
N GLN A 100 11.03 0.86 -6.14
CA GLN A 100 11.78 0.78 -4.90
C GLN A 100 10.88 1.14 -3.72
N ILE A 101 11.03 0.42 -2.62
CA ILE A 101 10.26 0.64 -1.39
C ILE A 101 11.22 0.71 -0.22
N ILE A 102 11.11 1.76 0.58
CA ILE A 102 11.86 1.93 1.82
C ILE A 102 10.83 2.02 2.95
N MET A 103 10.87 1.07 3.89
CA MET A 103 9.91 1.01 4.97
C MET A 103 10.59 0.98 6.33
N PHE A 104 10.03 1.71 7.28
CA PHE A 104 10.37 1.62 8.70
C PHE A 104 9.25 0.84 9.40
N VAL A 105 9.56 -0.37 9.86
CA VAL A 105 8.58 -1.27 10.47
C VAL A 105 9.12 -1.83 11.77
N MET A 106 8.22 -2.14 12.70
CA MET A 106 8.56 -2.90 13.90
C MET A 106 8.84 -4.36 13.52
N GLU A 107 9.80 -4.98 14.19
CA GLU A 107 10.22 -6.37 13.92
C GLU A 107 9.04 -7.36 13.93
N LYS A 108 8.11 -7.20 14.90
CA LYS A 108 6.91 -8.03 15.00
C LYS A 108 6.04 -7.99 13.74
N ASP A 109 5.97 -6.85 13.06
CA ASP A 109 5.12 -6.64 11.90
C ASP A 109 5.86 -7.10 10.62
N TRP A 110 7.19 -6.92 10.59
CA TRP A 110 8.05 -7.45 9.53
C TRP A 110 7.94 -8.97 9.38
N ARG A 111 7.87 -9.72 10.49
CA ARG A 111 7.75 -11.18 10.48
C ARG A 111 6.55 -11.70 9.67
N TYR A 112 5.46 -10.94 9.60
CA TYR A 112 4.30 -11.31 8.78
C TYR A 112 4.50 -10.96 7.30
N ALA A 113 5.19 -9.85 7.02
CA ALA A 113 5.50 -9.39 5.67
C ALA A 113 6.62 -10.21 4.98
N GLU A 114 7.57 -10.72 5.77
CA GLU A 114 8.78 -11.40 5.31
C GLU A 114 8.50 -12.59 4.39
N ASN A 115 7.46 -13.37 4.68
CA ASN A 115 7.06 -14.52 3.87
C ASN A 115 6.79 -14.16 2.39
N VAL A 116 6.35 -12.92 2.16
CA VAL A 116 5.98 -12.42 0.84
C VAL A 116 7.08 -11.53 0.26
N MET A 117 7.54 -10.55 1.04
CA MET A 117 8.48 -9.53 0.58
C MET A 117 9.93 -9.99 0.62
N GLY A 118 10.27 -11.00 1.43
CA GLY A 118 11.65 -11.47 1.60
C GLY A 118 12.31 -11.91 0.29
N LYS A 119 11.53 -12.42 -0.68
CA LYS A 119 12.03 -12.79 -2.01
C LYS A 119 12.46 -11.59 -2.86
N LYS A 120 11.94 -10.40 -2.57
CA LYS A 120 12.22 -9.14 -3.27
C LYS A 120 13.06 -8.18 -2.42
N LEU A 121 13.54 -8.63 -1.26
CA LEU A 121 14.30 -7.82 -0.32
C LEU A 121 15.78 -7.77 -0.71
N GLU A 122 16.28 -6.60 -1.07
CA GLU A 122 17.70 -6.41 -1.34
C GLU A 122 18.52 -6.12 -0.07
N ARG A 123 17.96 -5.31 0.84
CA ARG A 123 18.64 -4.86 2.06
C ARG A 123 17.67 -4.80 3.23
N ASN A 124 18.11 -5.34 4.37
CA ASN A 124 17.44 -5.21 5.66
C ASN A 124 18.40 -4.56 6.67
N ILE A 125 17.94 -3.53 7.37
CA ILE A 125 18.76 -2.78 8.34
C ILE A 125 18.05 -2.79 9.69
N PHE A 126 18.74 -3.25 10.73
CA PHE A 126 18.26 -3.22 12.11
C PHE A 126 18.69 -1.93 12.80
N LEU A 127 17.71 -1.13 13.24
CA LEU A 127 17.96 0.06 14.05
C LEU A 127 17.98 -0.32 15.53
N ILE A 128 19.16 -0.25 16.14
CA ILE A 128 19.35 -0.55 17.57
C ILE A 128 19.45 0.77 18.33
N SER A 129 18.44 1.10 19.14
CA SER A 129 18.50 2.27 20.03
C SER A 129 19.30 1.95 21.28
N ARG A 130 20.25 2.83 21.64
CA ARG A 130 20.95 2.75 22.93
C ARG A 130 19.95 3.11 24.05
N GLN A 131 19.65 2.16 24.94
CA GLN A 131 18.86 2.45 26.15
C GLN A 131 19.60 3.54 26.95
N LYS A 132 18.94 4.67 27.23
CA LYS A 132 19.46 5.63 28.20
C LYS A 132 19.27 5.01 29.58
N HIS A 133 20.37 4.74 30.28
CA HIS A 133 20.38 4.39 31.70
C HIS A 133 19.83 5.53 32.55
#